data_AF-A0A6M5YWU9-F1
#
_entry.id   AF-A0A6M5YWU9-F1
#
_cell.length_a   1.000
_cell.length_b   1.000
_cell.length_c   1.000
_cell.angle_alpha   90.00
_cell.angle_beta   90.00
_cell.angle_gamma   90.00
#
_symmetry.space_group_name_H-M   'P 1'
#
loop_
_entity.id
_entity.type
_entity.pdbx_description
1 polymer ?
#
loop_
_entity_poly.entity_id
_entity_poly.type
_entity_poly.pdbx_seq_one_letter_code
_entity_poly.pdbx_strand_id
1 'polypeptide(L)'
;MRTAAENTGAQIAYDVAYSVLPRRAHADAPGLRAEFGESPDGRAQFYFAEAAKGRRKQPRAELVSAVRGHTGRLDGKRDYIVIQFPLFPAVDLLADPSGGPAPPGGYVLAPYFLAVVIDRGSNEVRCFVLGQSPDARTTLRRVSPDKNVNLGRGCEPNLEDFLALLRQYVTR
;
A
#
# COMPACT_ATOMS: atom_id res chain seq x y z
N MET A 1 16.09 -4.17 14.57
CA MET A 1 14.84 -4.91 14.85
C MET A 1 13.71 -3.89 15.02
N ARG A 2 12.54 -4.11 14.39
CA ARG A 2 11.41 -3.16 14.45
C ARG A 2 10.75 -3.19 15.85
N THR A 3 10.45 -2.01 16.39
CA THR A 3 9.72 -1.83 17.66
C THR A 3 8.23 -2.19 17.54
N ALA A 4 7.55 -2.40 18.67
CA ALA A 4 6.12 -2.71 18.69
C ALA A 4 5.25 -1.59 18.08
N ALA A 5 5.64 -0.33 18.28
CA ALA A 5 4.94 0.82 17.71
C ALA A 5 5.08 0.86 16.18
N GLU A 6 6.28 0.64 15.66
CA GLU A 6 6.52 0.54 14.22
C GLU A 6 5.80 -0.67 13.62
N ASN A 7 5.75 -1.82 14.31
CA ASN A 7 5.00 -2.98 13.82
C ASN A 7 3.48 -2.71 13.78
N THR A 8 2.97 -1.94 14.74
CA THR A 8 1.58 -1.48 14.73
C THR A 8 1.30 -0.56 13.53
N GLY A 9 2.19 0.39 13.25
CA GLY A 9 2.09 1.25 12.07
C GLY A 9 2.14 0.45 10.76
N ALA A 10 3.06 -0.51 10.67
CA ALA A 10 3.18 -1.41 9.52
C ALA A 10 1.91 -2.24 9.31
N GLN A 11 1.29 -2.73 10.39
CA GLN A 11 0.00 -3.45 10.31
C GLN A 11 -1.13 -2.56 9.79
N ILE A 12 -1.20 -1.29 10.24
CA ILE A 12 -2.21 -0.34 9.75
C ILE A 12 -2.00 -0.10 8.25
N ALA A 13 -0.77 0.15 7.82
CA ALA A 13 -0.43 0.32 6.40
C ALA A 13 -0.82 -0.92 5.58
N TYR A 14 -0.52 -2.12 6.10
CA TYR A 14 -0.89 -3.39 5.50
C TYR A 14 -2.40 -3.52 5.30
N ASP A 15 -3.21 -3.20 6.32
CA ASP A 15 -4.67 -3.28 6.22
C ASP A 15 -5.23 -2.35 5.15
N VAL A 16 -4.70 -1.12 5.06
CA VAL A 16 -5.08 -0.17 4.00
C VAL A 16 -4.74 -0.76 2.63
N ALA A 17 -3.51 -1.22 2.46
CA ALA A 17 -2.96 -1.70 1.20
C ALA A 17 -3.65 -2.97 0.67
N TYR A 18 -3.97 -3.90 1.56
CA TYR A 18 -4.43 -5.25 1.19
C TYR A 18 -5.92 -5.51 1.41
N SER A 19 -6.64 -4.58 2.04
CA SER A 19 -8.06 -4.79 2.37
C SER A 19 -8.92 -3.56 2.18
N VAL A 20 -8.65 -2.47 2.90
CA VAL A 20 -9.57 -1.31 2.97
C VAL A 20 -9.72 -0.65 1.61
N LEU A 21 -8.61 -0.20 1.01
CA LEU A 21 -8.69 0.58 -0.21
C LEU A 21 -8.98 -0.28 -1.45
N PRO A 22 -8.44 -1.51 -1.62
CA PRO A 22 -8.88 -2.40 -2.69
C PRO A 22 -10.39 -2.65 -2.67
N ARG A 23 -10.99 -2.93 -1.50
CA ARG A 23 -12.46 -3.11 -1.40
C ARG A 23 -13.20 -1.84 -1.80
N ARG A 24 -12.79 -0.69 -1.28
CA ARG A 24 -13.40 0.61 -1.62
C ARG A 24 -13.32 0.91 -3.11
N ALA A 25 -12.16 0.68 -3.73
CA ALA A 25 -11.91 0.93 -5.14
C ALA A 25 -12.77 0.05 -6.04
N HIS A 26 -12.86 -1.25 -5.73
CA HIS A 26 -13.69 -2.18 -6.49
C HIS A 26 -15.19 -1.98 -6.28
N ALA A 27 -15.61 -1.42 -5.14
CA ALA A 27 -17.01 -1.13 -4.86
C ALA A 27 -17.51 0.14 -5.58
N ASP A 28 -16.71 1.22 -5.59
CA ASP A 28 -17.07 2.48 -6.23
C ASP A 28 -15.82 3.29 -6.61
N ALA A 29 -15.24 2.94 -7.76
CA ALA A 29 -14.08 3.62 -8.32
C ALA A 29 -14.32 5.10 -8.66
N PRO A 30 -15.49 5.51 -9.22
CA PRO A 30 -15.77 6.92 -9.50
C PRO A 30 -15.77 7.78 -8.24
N GLY A 31 -16.42 7.34 -7.16
CA GLY A 31 -16.43 8.07 -5.90
C GLY A 31 -15.04 8.13 -5.26
N LEU A 32 -14.27 7.03 -5.31
CA LEU A 32 -12.89 7.04 -4.83
C LEU A 32 -12.02 8.04 -5.61
N ARG A 33 -12.20 8.12 -6.95
CA ARG A 33 -11.50 9.09 -7.79
C ARG A 33 -11.88 10.52 -7.43
N ALA A 34 -13.16 10.79 -7.18
CA ALA A 34 -13.64 12.11 -6.77
C ALA A 34 -13.02 12.53 -5.41
N GLU A 35 -13.06 11.63 -4.42
CA GLU A 35 -12.48 11.86 -3.09
C GLU A 35 -10.99 12.26 -3.18
N PHE A 36 -10.20 11.48 -3.91
CA PHE A 36 -8.76 11.73 -4.07
C PHE A 36 -8.43 12.89 -5.02
N GLY A 37 -9.35 13.28 -5.90
CA GLY A 37 -9.19 14.44 -6.77
C GLY A 37 -9.19 15.77 -6.02
N GLU A 38 -9.94 15.85 -4.91
CA GLU A 38 -10.00 17.05 -4.06
C GLU A 38 -8.75 17.25 -3.21
N SER A 39 -8.31 16.18 -2.53
CA SER A 39 -7.18 16.22 -1.61
C SER A 39 -6.52 14.85 -1.51
N PRO A 40 -5.54 14.54 -2.38
CA PRO A 40 -4.86 13.25 -2.37
C PRO A 40 -4.28 12.90 -0.99
N ASP A 41 -3.51 13.82 -0.40
CA ASP A 41 -2.89 13.64 0.92
C ASP A 41 -3.94 13.49 2.02
N GLY A 42 -4.94 14.38 2.06
CA GLY A 42 -5.99 14.33 3.08
C GLY A 42 -6.75 13.01 3.07
N ARG A 43 -7.08 12.49 1.88
CA ARG A 43 -7.74 11.18 1.75
C ARG A 43 -6.83 10.01 2.11
N ALA A 44 -5.57 10.05 1.69
CA ALA A 44 -4.61 9.00 2.06
C ALA A 44 -4.45 8.90 3.60
N GLN A 45 -4.34 10.04 4.26
CA GLN A 45 -4.28 10.16 5.73
C GLN A 45 -5.58 9.68 6.39
N PHE A 46 -6.73 10.04 5.83
CA PHE A 46 -8.04 9.58 6.30
C PHE A 46 -8.14 8.05 6.29
N TYR A 47 -7.82 7.38 5.18
CA TYR A 47 -7.88 5.92 5.10
C TYR A 47 -6.92 5.24 6.06
N PHE A 48 -5.73 5.82 6.29
CA PHE A 48 -4.79 5.32 7.28
C PHE A 48 -5.34 5.45 8.72
N ALA A 49 -5.94 6.60 9.06
CA ALA A 49 -6.53 6.82 10.38
C ALA A 49 -7.76 5.93 10.63
N GLU A 50 -8.63 5.75 9.63
CA GLU A 50 -9.80 4.87 9.74
C GLU A 50 -9.40 3.39 9.88
N ALA A 51 -8.37 2.93 9.18
CA ALA A 51 -7.81 1.59 9.38
C ALA A 51 -7.29 1.42 10.82
N ALA A 52 -6.61 2.43 11.37
CA ALA A 52 -6.14 2.39 12.75
C ALA A 52 -7.29 2.32 13.77
N LYS A 53 -8.34 3.10 13.56
CA LYS A 53 -9.58 3.07 14.35
C LYS A 53 -10.25 1.70 14.31
N GLY A 54 -10.32 1.07 13.13
CA GLY A 54 -10.83 -0.30 12.96
C GLY A 54 -10.06 -1.33 13.79
N ARG A 55 -8.75 -1.11 14.00
CA ARG A 55 -7.92 -1.95 14.90
C ARG A 55 -7.99 -1.55 16.37
N ARG A 56 -8.79 -0.55 16.74
CA ARG A 56 -8.80 0.06 18.10
C ARG A 56 -7.39 0.51 18.52
N LYS A 57 -6.62 1.02 17.56
CA LYS A 57 -5.28 1.58 17.78
C LYS A 57 -5.30 3.06 17.46
N GLN A 58 -4.52 3.83 18.20
CA GLN A 58 -4.28 5.23 17.88
C GLN A 58 -2.91 5.33 17.20
N PRO A 59 -2.84 5.68 15.90
CA PRO A 59 -1.57 5.87 15.23
C PRO A 59 -0.92 7.13 15.79
N ARG A 60 0.41 7.15 15.85
CA ARG A 60 1.14 8.38 16.17
C ARG A 60 0.84 9.43 15.09
N ALA A 61 0.67 10.69 15.51
CA ALA A 61 0.40 11.79 14.58
C ALA A 61 1.46 11.88 13.46
N GLU A 62 2.72 11.63 13.80
CA GLU A 62 3.84 11.58 12.86
C GLU A 62 3.62 10.56 11.73
N LEU A 63 3.13 9.35 12.06
CA LEU A 63 2.86 8.31 11.06
C LEU A 63 1.72 8.73 10.12
N VAL A 64 0.65 9.32 10.65
CA VAL A 64 -0.44 9.83 9.82
C VAL A 64 0.10 10.93 8.90
N SER A 65 0.83 11.89 9.46
CA SER A 65 1.41 13.01 8.72
C SER A 65 2.49 12.62 7.71
N ALA A 66 3.00 11.38 7.75
CA ALA A 66 3.96 10.84 6.80
C ALA A 66 3.29 10.13 5.61
N VAL A 67 1.99 9.82 5.70
CA VAL A 67 1.23 9.27 4.59
C VAL A 67 1.06 10.34 3.51
N ARG A 68 1.33 9.97 2.25
CA ARG A 68 1.11 10.84 1.08
C ARG A 68 0.16 10.17 0.10
N GLY A 69 -0.69 10.98 -0.52
CA GLY A 69 -1.54 10.58 -1.63
C GLY A 69 -1.06 11.22 -2.92
N HIS A 70 -1.08 10.45 -4.00
CA HIS A 70 -0.69 10.93 -5.32
C HIS A 70 -1.77 10.54 -6.32
N THR A 71 -2.12 11.45 -7.22
CA THR A 71 -3.04 11.17 -8.32
C THR A 71 -2.44 11.64 -9.63
N GLY A 72 -2.88 11.06 -10.72
CA GLY A 72 -2.41 11.45 -12.05
C GLY A 72 -2.83 10.47 -13.13
N ARG A 73 -2.20 10.62 -14.30
CA ARG A 73 -2.41 9.73 -15.43
C ARG A 73 -1.27 8.73 -15.50
N LEU A 74 -1.61 7.45 -15.56
CA LEU A 74 -0.63 6.40 -15.77
C LEU A 74 -0.22 6.34 -17.24
N ASP A 75 -1.21 6.44 -18.13
CA ASP A 75 -1.10 6.50 -19.58
C ASP A 75 -2.31 7.23 -20.21
N GLY A 76 -2.49 7.14 -21.53
CA GLY A 76 -3.59 7.79 -22.24
C GLY A 76 -5.00 7.23 -21.96
N LYS A 77 -5.12 6.09 -21.29
CA LYS A 77 -6.39 5.41 -21.00
C LYS A 77 -6.69 5.29 -19.51
N ARG A 78 -5.69 5.39 -18.64
CA ARG A 78 -5.79 5.01 -17.23
C ARG A 78 -5.32 6.10 -16.30
N ASP A 79 -6.10 6.34 -15.26
CA ASP A 79 -5.72 7.20 -14.14
C ASP A 79 -5.14 6.34 -13.01
N TYR A 80 -4.28 6.93 -12.16
CA TYR A 80 -3.80 6.30 -10.94
C TYR A 80 -4.18 7.11 -9.70
N ILE A 81 -4.37 6.38 -8.61
CA ILE A 81 -4.36 6.87 -7.23
C ILE A 81 -3.29 6.06 -6.51
N VAL A 82 -2.32 6.70 -5.87
CA VAL A 82 -1.28 6.03 -5.09
C VAL A 82 -1.32 6.54 -3.65
N ILE A 83 -1.32 5.61 -2.69
CA ILE A 83 -0.97 5.91 -1.30
C ILE A 83 0.47 5.49 -1.08
N GLN A 84 1.30 6.42 -0.64
CA GLN A 84 2.64 6.19 -0.11
C GLN A 84 2.56 6.13 1.41
N PHE A 85 3.02 5.01 1.97
CA PHE A 85 2.99 4.76 3.40
C PHE A 85 4.26 5.24 4.10
N PRO A 86 4.24 5.40 5.44
CA PRO A 86 5.46 5.65 6.20
C PRO A 86 6.47 4.53 5.99
N LEU A 87 7.75 4.89 5.97
CA LEU A 87 8.82 3.90 5.87
C LEU A 87 9.03 3.22 7.23
N PHE A 88 8.99 1.89 7.22
CA PHE A 88 9.30 1.07 8.38
C PHE A 88 10.59 0.29 8.13
N PRO A 89 11.46 0.09 9.14
CA PRO A 89 12.68 -0.69 8.98
C PRO A 89 12.39 -2.06 8.36
N ALA A 90 13.13 -2.44 7.31
CA ALA A 90 12.97 -3.74 6.67
C ALA A 90 13.26 -4.87 7.66
N VAL A 91 12.51 -5.95 7.54
CA VAL A 91 12.69 -7.15 8.37
C VAL A 91 13.19 -8.24 7.44
N ASP A 92 14.41 -8.70 7.66
CA ASP A 92 14.92 -9.90 7.02
C ASP A 92 14.45 -11.11 7.84
N LEU A 93 13.47 -11.83 7.31
CA LEU A 93 12.92 -13.03 7.93
C LEU A 93 13.77 -14.28 7.62
N LEU A 94 14.73 -14.17 6.70
CA LEU A 94 15.59 -15.26 6.25
C LEU A 94 16.98 -15.24 6.91
N ALA A 95 17.43 -14.08 7.38
CA ALA A 95 18.76 -13.92 7.97
C ALA A 95 18.93 -14.41 9.41
N ASP A 96 17.87 -14.76 10.15
CA ASP A 96 18.00 -15.18 11.56
C ASP A 96 17.14 -16.42 11.93
N PRO A 97 17.73 -17.62 12.00
CA PRO A 97 17.09 -18.82 12.54
C PRO A 97 17.08 -18.89 14.09
N SER A 98 17.72 -17.93 14.79
CA SER A 98 17.95 -17.95 16.25
C SER A 98 17.08 -17.00 17.09
N GLY A 99 16.12 -16.30 16.47
CA GLY A 99 14.84 -15.95 17.10
C GLY A 99 14.91 -15.06 18.33
N GLY A 100 15.39 -13.82 18.17
CA GLY A 100 14.92 -12.74 19.07
C GLY A 100 13.38 -12.74 19.13
N PRO A 101 12.76 -12.42 20.28
CA PRO A 101 11.32 -12.60 20.44
C PRO A 101 10.57 -11.78 19.39
N ALA A 102 9.91 -12.47 18.47
CA ALA A 102 8.98 -11.84 17.55
C ALA A 102 7.90 -11.11 18.37
N PRO A 103 7.43 -9.94 17.92
CA PRO A 103 6.30 -9.30 18.59
C PRO A 103 5.09 -10.25 18.59
N PRO A 104 4.18 -10.17 19.58
CA PRO A 104 2.94 -10.94 19.56
C PRO A 104 2.20 -10.73 18.24
N GLY A 105 2.00 -11.80 17.47
CA GLY A 105 1.40 -11.76 16.12
C GLY A 105 2.39 -11.70 14.94
N GLY A 106 3.70 -11.70 15.21
CA GLY A 106 4.75 -11.73 14.19
C GLY A 106 5.06 -10.38 13.53
N TYR A 107 6.04 -10.39 12.64
CA TYR A 107 6.39 -9.22 11.84
C TYR A 107 5.46 -9.06 10.64
N VAL A 108 5.04 -7.84 10.41
CA VAL A 108 4.28 -7.47 9.21
C VAL A 108 5.23 -6.93 8.16
N LEU A 109 5.24 -7.53 6.97
CA LEU A 109 5.95 -6.96 5.83
C LEU A 109 5.19 -5.72 5.34
N ALA A 110 5.75 -4.55 5.62
CA ALA A 110 5.05 -3.29 5.41
C ALA A 110 4.98 -2.96 3.91
N PRO A 111 3.84 -2.42 3.42
CA PRO A 111 3.78 -1.83 2.09
C PRO A 111 4.53 -0.49 2.05
N TYR A 112 5.18 -0.21 0.93
CA TYR A 112 5.72 1.11 0.58
C TYR A 112 4.67 1.93 -0.17
N PHE A 113 4.03 1.31 -1.16
CA PHE A 113 2.98 1.92 -1.96
C PHE A 113 1.80 0.98 -2.17
N LEU A 114 0.60 1.56 -2.23
CA LEU A 114 -0.56 0.98 -2.87
C LEU A 114 -0.93 1.86 -4.06
N ALA A 115 -1.14 1.26 -5.23
CA ALA A 115 -1.73 1.91 -6.40
C ALA A 115 -3.10 1.33 -6.70
N VAL A 116 -4.06 2.19 -7.01
CA VAL A 116 -5.32 1.89 -7.66
C VAL A 116 -5.24 2.46 -9.06
N VAL A 117 -5.25 1.61 -10.07
CA VAL A 117 -5.28 1.98 -11.48
C VAL A 117 -6.70 1.80 -11.98
N ILE A 118 -7.25 2.85 -12.60
CA ILE A 118 -8.64 2.87 -13.06
C ILE A 118 -8.66 3.20 -14.54
N ASP A 119 -9.24 2.32 -15.35
CA ASP A 119 -9.48 2.59 -16.76
C ASP A 119 -10.60 3.64 -16.94
N ARG A 120 -10.37 4.67 -17.74
CA ARG A 120 -11.32 5.79 -17.89
C ARG A 120 -12.55 5.46 -18.72
N GLY A 121 -12.47 4.47 -19.60
CA GLY A 121 -13.58 4.08 -20.47
C GLY A 121 -14.51 3.06 -19.80
N SER A 122 -13.91 2.09 -19.09
CA SER A 122 -14.64 0.96 -18.51
C SER A 122 -14.83 1.05 -17.00
N ASN A 123 -14.13 1.95 -16.31
CA ASN A 123 -14.00 1.95 -14.85
C ASN A 123 -13.43 0.64 -14.27
N GLU A 124 -12.75 -0.17 -15.08
CA GLU A 124 -12.05 -1.36 -14.59
C GLU A 124 -10.96 -0.95 -13.59
N VAL A 125 -10.94 -1.61 -12.43
CA VAL A 125 -10.02 -1.34 -11.33
C VAL A 125 -8.97 -2.44 -11.23
N ARG A 126 -7.71 -2.03 -11.07
CA ARG A 126 -6.60 -2.92 -10.73
C ARG A 126 -5.81 -2.32 -9.59
N CYS A 127 -5.68 -3.06 -8.48
CA CYS A 127 -4.88 -2.61 -7.34
C CYS A 127 -3.53 -3.34 -7.31
N PHE A 128 -2.46 -2.58 -7.04
CA PHE A 128 -1.10 -3.09 -6.96
C PHE A 128 -0.43 -2.61 -5.67
N VAL A 129 0.29 -3.50 -5.00
CA VAL A 129 1.04 -3.15 -3.78
C VAL A 129 2.52 -3.43 -4.00
N LEU A 130 3.35 -2.42 -3.78
CA LEU A 130 4.78 -2.59 -3.60
C LEU A 130 5.04 -2.68 -2.10
N GLY A 131 5.55 -3.81 -1.62
CA GLY A 131 5.83 -4.00 -0.19
C GLY A 131 7.14 -4.71 0.06
N GLN A 132 7.49 -4.83 1.34
CA GLN A 132 8.64 -5.60 1.80
C GLN A 132 8.51 -7.07 1.42
N SER A 133 9.63 -7.70 1.08
CA SER A 133 9.76 -9.14 0.92
C SER A 133 10.55 -9.77 2.09
N PRO A 134 10.44 -11.10 2.30
CA PRO A 134 11.14 -11.78 3.39
C PRO A 134 12.67 -11.64 3.39
N ASP A 135 13.27 -11.41 2.22
CA ASP A 135 14.72 -11.20 2.02
C ASP A 135 15.13 -9.72 2.12
N ALA A 136 14.33 -8.91 2.83
CA ALA A 136 14.50 -7.46 3.01
C ALA A 136 14.54 -6.62 1.72
N ARG A 137 14.07 -7.15 0.58
CA ARG A 137 13.89 -6.42 -0.68
C ARG A 137 12.44 -5.95 -0.84
N THR A 138 11.99 -5.80 -2.09
CA THR A 138 10.62 -5.45 -2.46
C THR A 138 9.95 -6.56 -3.27
N THR A 139 8.64 -6.68 -3.09
CA THR A 139 7.76 -7.54 -3.89
C THR A 139 6.61 -6.71 -4.45
N LEU A 140 6.25 -6.97 -5.71
CA LEU A 140 5.06 -6.43 -6.33
C LEU A 140 3.94 -7.47 -6.25
N ARG A 141 2.76 -7.03 -5.83
CA ARG A 141 1.56 -7.87 -5.76
C ARG A 141 0.41 -7.19 -6.48
N ARG A 142 -0.47 -8.00 -7.10
CA ARG A 142 -1.79 -7.56 -7.53
C ARG A 142 -2.81 -7.98 -6.46
N VAL A 143 -3.63 -7.04 -6.04
CA VAL A 143 -4.63 -7.24 -4.98
C VAL A 143 -6.02 -6.97 -5.53
N SER A 144 -6.96 -7.83 -5.18
CA SER A 144 -8.40 -7.65 -5.34
C SER A 144 -9.06 -7.98 -3.99
N PRO A 145 -10.38 -7.75 -3.82
CA PRO A 145 -11.06 -8.09 -2.57
C PRO A 145 -10.92 -9.56 -2.14
N ASP A 146 -10.71 -10.45 -3.12
CA ASP A 146 -10.67 -11.90 -2.97
C ASP A 146 -9.28 -12.52 -3.26
N LYS A 147 -8.35 -11.79 -3.86
CA LYS A 147 -7.04 -12.34 -4.29
C LYS A 147 -5.87 -11.44 -3.92
N ASN A 148 -4.76 -12.08 -3.58
CA ASN A 148 -3.47 -11.45 -3.38
C ASN A 148 -2.43 -12.27 -4.14
N VAL A 149 -2.06 -11.80 -5.34
CA VAL A 149 -1.19 -12.52 -6.26
C VAL A 149 0.19 -11.89 -6.26
N ASN A 150 1.22 -12.67 -5.93
CA ASN A 150 2.61 -12.25 -6.05
C ASN A 150 3.00 -12.19 -7.54
N LEU A 151 3.45 -11.02 -7.99
CA LEU A 151 3.92 -10.78 -9.36
C LEU A 151 5.45 -10.86 -9.48
N GLY A 152 6.14 -11.15 -8.37
CA GLY A 152 7.58 -11.29 -8.28
C GLY A 152 8.25 -10.13 -7.59
N ARG A 153 9.51 -9.88 -7.97
CA ARG A 153 10.36 -8.83 -7.43
C ARG A 153 9.81 -7.45 -7.80
N GLY A 154 9.82 -6.53 -6.84
CA GLY A 154 9.45 -5.14 -7.05
C GLY A 154 10.62 -4.26 -7.53
N CYS A 155 10.34 -2.98 -7.71
CA CYS A 155 11.35 -1.93 -7.88
C CYS A 155 11.83 -1.41 -6.52
N GLU A 156 12.81 -0.50 -6.52
CA GLU A 156 13.10 0.29 -5.33
C GLU A 156 11.86 1.10 -4.90
N PRO A 157 11.70 1.43 -3.60
CA PRO A 157 10.52 2.13 -3.09
C PRO A 157 10.56 3.63 -3.41
N ASN A 158 10.65 3.94 -4.70
CA ASN A 158 10.55 5.26 -5.30
C ASN A 158 9.25 5.34 -6.13
N LEU A 159 8.55 6.48 -6.07
CA LEU A 159 7.27 6.66 -6.76
C LEU A 159 7.40 6.56 -8.28
N GLU A 160 8.43 7.16 -8.87
CA GLU A 160 8.63 7.18 -10.33
C GLU A 160 8.93 5.76 -10.85
N ASP A 161 9.83 5.04 -10.18
CA ASP A 161 10.14 3.64 -10.50
C ASP A 161 8.91 2.75 -10.35
N PHE A 162 8.11 2.98 -9.31
CA PHE A 162 6.88 2.24 -9.10
C PHE A 162 5.86 2.51 -10.21
N LEU A 163 5.63 3.77 -10.59
CA LEU A 163 4.75 4.12 -11.71
C LEU A 163 5.27 3.54 -13.05
N ALA A 164 6.58 3.54 -13.27
CA ALA A 164 7.19 2.92 -14.45
C ALA A 164 6.97 1.39 -14.47
N LEU A 165 7.11 0.72 -13.32
CA LEU A 165 6.81 -0.70 -13.18
C LEU A 165 5.34 -1.00 -13.45
N LEU A 166 4.41 -0.20 -12.92
CA LEU A 166 2.97 -0.38 -13.13
C LEU A 166 2.60 -0.35 -14.61
N ARG A 167 3.18 0.57 -15.39
CA ARG A 167 2.95 0.67 -16.85
C ARG A 167 3.20 -0.66 -17.57
N GLN A 168 4.20 -1.44 -17.13
CA GLN A 168 4.53 -2.74 -17.71
C GLN A 168 3.48 -3.83 -17.40
N TYR A 169 2.82 -3.73 -16.24
CA TYR A 169 1.83 -4.71 -15.79
C TYR A 169 0.41 -4.41 -16.23
N VAL A 170 0.08 -3.15 -16.50
CA VAL A 170 -1.26 -2.78 -16.97
C VAL A 170 -1.42 -2.95 -18.49
N THR A 171 -0.33 -3.08 -19.25
CA THR A 171 -0.33 -3.37 -20.68
C THR A 171 -0.41 -4.86 -21.02
N ARG A 172 -0.16 -5.73 -20.04
CA ARG A 172 -0.30 -7.18 -20.16
C ARG A 172 -1.74 -7.60 -19.87
#